data_AF-A0A2K1R4R2-F1
#
_entry.id   AF-A0A2K1R4R2-F1
#
_cell.length_a   1.000
_cell.length_b   1.000
_cell.length_c   1.000
_cell.angle_alpha   90.00
_cell.angle_beta   90.00
_cell.angle_gamma   90.00
#
_symmetry.space_group_name_H-M   'P 1'
#
loop_
_entity.id
_entity.type
_entity.pdbx_description
1 polymer ?
#
loop_
_entity_poly.entity_id
_entity_poly.type
_entity_poly.pdbx_seq_one_letter_code
_entity_poly.pdbx_strand_id
1 'polypeptide(L)' 'MTNDTPLRATNRRLEGSVKEVELMRALKVAFWCIQDEVFMRPSMGEVVKMLEGSMDINTSPMPQTVLELIE' A
#
# COMPACT_ATOMS: atom_id res chain seq x y z
N MET A 1 10.15 -1.80 -1.50
CA MET A 1 9.83 -1.38 -0.11
C MET A 1 11.06 -1.68 0.72
N THR A 2 11.83 -0.66 1.10
CA THR A 2 13.01 -0.82 1.97
C THR A 2 12.57 -1.35 3.34
N ASN A 3 13.48 -1.97 4.08
CA ASN A 3 13.25 -2.54 5.41
C ASN A 3 12.96 -1.48 6.51
N ASP A 4 12.43 -0.32 6.14
CA ASP A 4 11.97 0.70 7.08
C ASP A 4 10.72 0.21 7.81
N THR A 5 10.61 0.57 9.09
CA THR A 5 9.46 0.21 9.92
C THR A 5 8.19 0.86 9.35
N PRO A 6 7.18 0.09 8.88
CA PRO A 6 5.99 0.63 8.22
C PRO A 6 5.21 1.60 9.12
N LEU A 7 5.39 1.52 10.43
CA LEU A 7 4.83 2.42 11.44
C LEU A 7 5.11 3.90 11.15
N ARG A 8 6.20 4.25 10.44
CA ARG A 8 6.48 5.65 10.06
C ARG A 8 5.41 6.27 9.14
N ALA A 9 4.68 5.44 8.41
CA ALA A 9 3.57 5.88 7.55
C ALA A 9 2.26 6.11 8.33
N THR A 10 2.22 5.78 9.63
CA THR A 10 1.00 5.92 10.43
C THR A 10 0.78 7.37 10.89
N ASN A 11 -0.48 7.76 10.99
CA ASN A 11 -0.82 9.07 11.55
C ASN A 11 -0.58 9.07 13.07
N ARG A 12 0.07 10.12 13.58
CA ARG A 12 0.35 10.30 15.03
C ARG A 12 -0.91 10.16 15.91
N ARG A 13 -2.08 10.52 15.38
CA ARG A 13 -3.37 10.43 16.09
C ARG A 13 -3.81 9.00 16.40
N LEU A 14 -3.22 8.00 15.77
CA LEU A 14 -3.49 6.59 16.06
C LEU A 14 -2.74 6.11 17.31
N GLU A 15 -1.79 6.90 17.85
CA GLU A 15 -1.09 6.61 19.11
C GLU A 15 -0.48 5.20 19.17
N GLY A 16 0.01 4.69 18.03
CA GLY A 16 0.56 3.33 17.94
C GLY A 16 -0.47 2.21 17.98
N SER A 17 -1.77 2.52 18.04
CA SER A 17 -2.89 1.58 17.97
C SER A 17 -3.12 1.10 16.53
N VAL A 18 -2.09 0.49 15.95
CA VAL A 18 -2.09 0.01 14.56
C VAL A 18 -1.57 -1.42 14.52
N LYS A 19 -2.31 -2.29 13.85
CA LYS A 19 -1.84 -3.63 13.53
C LYS A 19 -0.92 -3.55 12.32
N GLU A 20 0.35 -3.90 12.50
CA GLU A 20 1.36 -3.81 11.45
C GLU A 20 0.98 -4.60 10.18
N VAL A 21 0.33 -5.76 10.33
CA VAL A 21 -0.15 -6.57 9.21
C VAL A 21 -1.19 -5.83 8.36
N GLU A 22 -2.16 -5.17 9.00
CA GLU A 22 -3.19 -4.39 8.29
C GLU A 22 -2.59 -3.15 7.62
N LEU A 23 -1.62 -2.51 8.28
CA LEU A 23 -0.88 -1.38 7.74
C LEU A 23 -0.07 -1.76 6.49
N MET A 24 0.68 -2.86 6.56
CA MET A 24 1.46 -3.36 5.42
C MET A 24 0.56 -3.71 4.25
N ARG A 25 -0.59 -4.32 4.51
CA ARG A 25 -1.58 -4.65 3.50
C ARG A 25 -2.15 -3.39 2.85
N ALA A 26 -2.56 -2.40 3.64
CA ALA A 26 -3.06 -1.13 3.15
C ALA A 26 -2.02 -0.40 2.29
N LEU A 27 -0.76 -0.37 2.71
CA LEU A 27 0.34 0.22 1.94
C LEU A 27 0.54 -0.49 0.60
N LYS A 28 0.57 -1.83 0.57
CA LYS A 28 0.70 -2.58 -0.68
C LYS A 28 -0.47 -2.32 -1.64
N VAL A 29 -1.70 -2.29 -1.13
CA VAL A 29 -2.89 -1.97 -1.93
C VAL A 29 -2.79 -0.55 -2.49
N ALA A 30 -2.42 0.43 -1.65
CA ALA A 30 -2.28 1.81 -2.08
C ALA A 30 -1.32 1.95 -3.26
N PHE A 31 -0.16 1.28 -3.20
CA PHE A 31 0.83 1.31 -4.27
C PHE A 31 0.32 0.71 -5.59
N TRP A 32 -0.50 -0.34 -5.53
CA TRP A 32 -1.17 -0.88 -6.72
C TRP A 32 -2.23 0.08 -7.28
N CYS A 33 -2.98 0.76 -6.42
CA CYS A 33 -4.05 1.67 -6.83
C CYS A 33 -3.54 2.95 -7.52
N ILE A 34 -2.35 3.42 -7.16
CA ILE A 34 -1.76 4.65 -7.70
C ILE A 34 -0.78 4.43 -8.86
N GLN A 35 -0.73 3.21 -9.43
CA GLN A 35 0.10 2.95 -10.60
C GLN A 35 -0.28 3.89 -11.75
N ASP A 36 0.73 4.44 -12.43
CA ASP A 36 0.52 5.39 -13.52
C ASP A 36 -0.32 4.75 -14.64
N GLU A 37 0.03 3.52 -15.01
CA GLU A 37 -0.68 2.73 -16.00
C GLU A 37 -2.01 2.17 -15.45
N VAL A 38 -3.13 2.61 -16.05
CA VAL A 38 -4.48 2.25 -15.60
C VAL A 38 -4.73 0.75 -15.61
N PHE A 39 -4.18 0.03 -16.60
CA PHE A 39 -4.37 -1.41 -16.74
C PHE A 39 -3.62 -2.23 -15.67
N MET A 40 -2.68 -1.62 -14.93
CA MET A 40 -2.01 -2.26 -13.81
C MET A 40 -2.78 -2.10 -12.50
N ARG A 41 -3.77 -1.20 -12.46
CA ARG A 41 -4.57 -0.96 -11.25
C ARG A 41 -5.57 -2.10 -11.05
N PRO A 42 -5.70 -2.62 -9.83
CA PRO A 42 -6.70 -3.64 -9.53
C PRO A 42 -8.12 -3.07 -9.65
N SER A 43 -9.06 -3.94 -9.99
CA SER A 43 -10.48 -3.62 -9.88
C SER A 43 -10.90 -3.40 -8.43
N MET A 44 -11.98 -2.65 -8.20
CA MET A 44 -12.48 -2.43 -6.83
C MET A 44 -12.83 -3.74 -6.10
N GLY A 45 -13.28 -4.78 -6.82
CA GLY A 45 -13.54 -6.09 -6.23
C GLY A 45 -12.26 -6.77 -5.75
N GLU A 46 -11.15 -6.63 -6.48
CA GLU A 46 -9.83 -7.11 -6.04
C GLU A 46 -9.31 -6.29 -4.86
N VAL A 47 -9.44 -4.96 -4.89
CA VAL A 47 -9.05 -4.07 -3.79
C VAL A 47 -9.71 -4.48 -2.47
N VAL A 48 -11.02 -4.78 -2.48
CA VAL A 48 -11.72 -5.26 -1.28
C VAL A 48 -11.14 -6.58 -0.77
N LYS A 49 -10.95 -7.57 -1.66
CA LYS A 49 -10.36 -8.87 -1.29
C LYS A 49 -8.95 -8.72 -0.72
N MET A 50 -8.14 -7.84 -1.32
CA MET A 50 -6.80 -7.52 -0.84
C MET A 50 -6.85 -6.89 0.55
N LEU A 51 -7.76 -5.95 0.82
CA LEU A 51 -7.87 -5.28 2.12
C LEU A 51 -8.42 -6.19 3.22
N GLU A 52 -9.33 -7.10 2.88
CA GLU A 52 -9.83 -8.15 3.79
C GLU A 52 -8.77 -9.21 4.08
N GLY A 53 -7.79 -9.38 3.19
CA GLY A 53 -6.77 -10.43 3.26
C GLY A 53 -7.24 -11.77 2.73
N SER A 54 -8.30 -11.79 1.92
CA SER A 54 -8.76 -12.98 1.19
C SER A 54 -8.01 -13.20 -0.13
N MET A 55 -7.11 -12.29 -0.49
CA MET A 55 -6.21 -12.38 -1.64
C MET A 55 -4.79 -11.95 -1.25
N ASP A 56 -3.80 -12.75 -1.65
CA ASP A 56 -2.39 -12.41 -1.47
C ASP A 56 -1.98 -11.21 -2.32
N ILE A 57 -1.07 -10.40 -1.78
CA ILE A 57 -0.61 -9.17 -2.41
C ILE A 57 0.89 -9.23 -2.66
N ASN A 58 1.23 -9.38 -3.94
CA ASN A 58 2.59 -9.22 -4.43
C ASN A 58 3.05 -7.76 -4.32
N THR A 59 4.36 -7.57 -4.20
CA THR A 59 4.95 -6.24 -4.17
C THR A 59 4.73 -5.54 -5.51
N SER A 60 4.08 -4.38 -5.48
CA SER A 60 3.90 -3.51 -6.65
C SER A 60 5.24 -2.91 -7.08
N PRO A 61 5.45 -2.64 -8.38
CA PRO A 61 6.49 -1.70 -8.80
C PRO A 61 6.29 -0.34 -8.13
N MET A 62 7.40 0.41 -7.96
CA MET A 62 7.34 1.76 -7.40
C MET A 62 6.57 2.67 -8.37
N PRO A 63 5.50 3.34 -7.93
CA PRO A 63 4.79 4.32 -8.77
C PRO A 63 5.72 5.47 -9.17
N GLN A 64 5.66 5.94 -10.42
CA GLN A 64 6.52 7.04 -10.88
C GLN A 64 6.25 8.33 -10.11
N THR A 65 4.99 8.62 -9.83
CA THR A 65 4.58 9.77 -9.01
C THR A 65 5.26 9.78 -7.64
N VAL A 66 5.55 8.61 -7.04
CA VAL A 66 6.24 8.53 -5.74
C VAL A 66 7.73 8.77 -5.89
N LEU A 67 8.34 8.30 -6.99
CA LEU A 67 9.75 8.56 -7.28
C LEU A 67 10.02 10.06 -7.45
N GLU A 68 9.14 10.76 -8.18
CA GLU A 68 9.23 12.21 -8.39
C GLU A 68 9.16 13.04 -7.10
N LEU A 69 8.55 12.52 -6.02
CA LEU A 69 8.46 13.21 -4.73
C LEU A 69 9.72 13.07 -3.87
N ILE A 70 10.63 12.18 -4.25
CA ILE A 70 11.89 11.91 -3.53
C ILE A 70 13.06 12.70 -4.17
N GLU A 71 12.87 13.19 -5.40
CA GLU A 71 13.78 14.12 -6.09
C GLU A 71 13.50 15.58 -5.72
#